data_AF-A0A0R1WEI3-F1
#
_entry.id   AF-A0A0R1WEI3-F1
#
_cell.length_a   1.000
_cell.length_b   1.000
_cell.length_c   1.000
_cell.angle_alpha   90.00
_cell.angle_beta   90.00
_cell.angle_gamma   90.00
#
_symmetry.space_group_name_H-M   'P 1'
#
loop_
_entity.id
_entity.type
_entity.pdbx_description
1 polymer ?
#
loop_
_entity_poly.entity_id
_entity_poly.type
_entity_poly.pdbx_seq_one_letter_code
_entity_poly.pdbx_strand_id
1 'polypeptide(L)' 'MKALHHIDIPFSKMIDLKIDQFYGEDRISFIYQAKKYSFIYTGYGEEQYLEHHLLKAVNA' A
#
# COMPACT_ATOMS: atom_id res chain seq x y z
N MET A 1 -11.19 -11.24 -24.18
CA MET A 1 -10.22 -11.07 -23.08
C MET A 1 -10.60 -9.81 -22.32
N LYS A 2 -10.88 -9.86 -21.01
CA LYS A 2 -11.09 -8.63 -20.23
C LYS A 2 -9.77 -7.86 -20.16
N ALA A 3 -9.78 -6.59 -20.52
CA ALA A 3 -8.61 -5.73 -20.36
C ALA A 3 -8.25 -5.66 -18.87
N LEU A 4 -6.99 -5.89 -18.54
CA LEU A 4 -6.48 -5.68 -17.19
C LEU A 4 -6.58 -4.18 -16.90
N HIS A 5 -7.28 -3.83 -15.82
CA HIS A 5 -7.39 -2.44 -15.42
C HIS A 5 -6.13 -2.07 -14.65
N HIS A 6 -5.22 -1.38 -15.34
CA HIS A 6 -4.05 -0.77 -14.72
C HIS A 6 -4.42 0.56 -14.07
N ILE A 7 -3.83 0.87 -12.93
CA ILE A 7 -3.95 2.17 -12.25
C ILE A 7 -2.57 2.65 -11.83
N ASP A 8 -2.27 3.92 -12.11
CA ASP A 8 -1.06 4.59 -11.64
C ASP A 8 -1.41 5.51 -10.47
N ILE A 9 -0.77 5.29 -9.32
CA ILE A 9 -1.00 6.07 -8.10
C ILE A 9 0.30 6.79 -7.72
N PRO A 10 0.38 8.12 -7.90
CA PRO A 10 1.53 8.89 -7.43
C PRO A 10 1.60 8.88 -5.90
N PHE A 11 2.80 8.66 -5.33
CA PHE A 11 3.01 8.65 -3.87
C PHE A 11 2.52 9.95 -3.21
N SER A 12 2.77 11.10 -3.83
CA SER A 12 2.33 12.42 -3.33
C SER A 12 0.81 12.60 -3.25
N LYS A 13 0.02 11.70 -3.87
CA LYS A 13 -1.44 11.70 -3.81
C LYS A 13 -2.01 10.65 -2.86
N MET A 14 -1.16 9.83 -2.26
CA MET A 14 -1.56 8.91 -1.20
C MET A 14 -1.67 9.70 0.11
N ILE A 15 -2.80 9.58 0.79
CA ILE A 15 -3.01 10.19 2.10
C ILE A 15 -3.43 9.12 3.10
N ASP A 16 -3.24 9.39 4.39
CA ASP A 16 -3.59 8.48 5.49
C ASP A 16 -2.95 7.08 5.33
N LEU A 17 -1.63 7.06 5.04
CA LEU A 17 -0.86 5.82 5.00
C LEU A 17 -0.84 5.20 6.40
N LYS A 18 -1.29 3.95 6.50
CA LYS A 18 -1.34 3.17 7.74
C LYS A 18 -0.73 1.80 7.52
N ILE A 19 0.06 1.38 8.49
CA ILE A 19 0.67 0.06 8.57
C ILE A 19 0.15 -0.55 9.87
N ASP A 20 -0.58 -1.65 9.76
CA ASP A 20 -1.19 -2.33 10.89
C ASP A 20 -1.32 -3.84 10.66
N GLN A 21 -1.84 -4.53 11.65
CA GLN A 21 -2.06 -5.97 11.63
C GLN A 21 -3.54 -6.28 11.38
N PHE A 22 -3.83 -7.14 10.41
CA PHE A 22 -5.17 -7.54 10.03
C PHE A 22 -5.28 -9.06 10.01
N TYR A 23 -5.89 -9.63 11.06
CA TYR A 23 -5.99 -11.09 11.27
C TYR A 23 -4.63 -11.81 11.36
N GLY A 24 -3.62 -11.15 11.92
CA GLY A 24 -2.27 -11.71 12.10
C GLY A 24 -1.37 -11.55 10.89
N GLU A 25 -1.86 -10.89 9.84
CA GLU A 25 -1.11 -10.55 8.64
C GLU A 25 -0.80 -9.05 8.61
N ASP A 26 0.36 -8.67 8.08
CA ASP A 26 0.71 -7.27 7.89
C ASP A 26 -0.17 -6.64 6.80
N ARG A 27 -0.63 -5.42 7.08
CA ARG A 27 -1.48 -4.66 6.17
C ARG A 27 -0.98 -3.24 6.02
N ILE A 28 -0.79 -2.86 4.76
CA ILE A 28 -0.52 -1.47 4.37
C ILE A 28 -1.76 -0.94 3.68
N SER A 29 -2.26 0.22 4.15
CA SER A 29 -3.42 0.86 3.54
C SER A 29 -3.23 2.37 3.39
N PHE A 30 -3.87 2.94 2.37
CA PHE A 30 -3.87 4.38 2.11
C PHE A 30 -5.15 4.79 1.39
N ILE A 31 -5.42 6.09 1.34
CA ILE A 31 -6.53 6.69 0.60
C ILE A 31 -6.00 7.35 -0.67
N TYR A 32 -6.66 7.09 -1.80
CA TYR A 32 -6.44 7.77 -3.07
C TYR A 32 -7.79 8.01 -3.76
N GLN A 33 -8.04 9.24 -4.22
CA GLN A 33 -9.31 9.65 -4.86
C GLN A 33 -10.56 9.21 -4.06
N ALA A 34 -10.56 9.44 -2.74
CA ALA A 34 -11.62 9.05 -1.82
C ALA A 34 -11.91 7.53 -1.74
N LYS A 35 -11.02 6.68 -2.25
CA LYS A 35 -11.09 5.22 -2.12
C LYS A 35 -9.95 4.73 -1.23
N LYS A 36 -10.25 3.77 -0.36
CA LYS A 36 -9.23 3.08 0.46
C LYS A 36 -8.66 1.91 -0.33
N TYR A 37 -7.34 1.88 -0.45
CA TYR A 37 -6.56 0.77 -0.98
C TYR A 37 -5.90 0.04 0.18
N SER A 38 -5.86 -1.28 0.10
CA SER A 38 -5.31 -2.13 1.16
C SER A 38 -4.56 -3.30 0.55
N PHE A 39 -3.32 -3.47 0.97
CA PHE A 39 -2.45 -4.59 0.63
C PHE A 39 -2.33 -5.44 1.89
N ILE A 40 -2.71 -6.71 1.80
CA ILE A 40 -2.54 -7.69 2.87
C ILE A 40 -1.36 -8.57 2.46
N TYR A 41 -0.35 -8.62 3.31
CA TYR A 41 0.85 -9.42 3.11
C TYR A 41 0.66 -10.73 3.85
N THR A 42 0.42 -11.80 3.11
CA THR A 42 0.21 -13.15 3.65
C THR A 42 1.48 -14.01 3.53
N GLY A 43 2.64 -13.40 3.32
CA GLY A 43 3.91 -14.06 3.04
C GLY A 43 5.02 -13.47 3.90
N TYR A 44 6.02 -14.29 4.25
CA TYR A 44 7.11 -13.88 5.14
C TYR A 44 8.07 -12.89 4.46
N GLY A 45 8.11 -11.63 4.93
CA GLY A 45 9.22 -10.70 4.76
C GLY A 45 9.11 -9.71 3.59
N GLU A 46 8.04 -9.75 2.79
CA GLU A 46 7.83 -8.77 1.70
C GLU A 46 7.19 -7.47 2.20
N GLU A 47 6.51 -7.49 3.35
CA GLU A 47 5.90 -6.32 3.97
C GLU A 47 6.94 -5.22 4.27
N GLN A 48 8.12 -5.63 4.72
CA GLN A 48 9.21 -4.72 5.11
C GLN A 48 9.79 -3.98 3.91
N TYR A 49 9.77 -4.59 2.72
CA TYR A 49 10.28 -3.98 1.50
C TYR A 49 9.40 -2.82 1.07
N LEU A 50 8.08 -3.06 0.93
CA LEU A 50 7.18 -2.00 0.50
C LEU A 50 7.07 -0.92 1.57
N GLU A 51 7.00 -1.28 2.86
CA GLU A 51 7.03 -0.33 3.97
C GLU A 51 8.26 0.58 3.90
N HIS A 52 9.48 0.02 3.84
CA HIS A 52 10.70 0.84 3.79
C HIS A 52 10.74 1.75 2.58
N HIS A 53 10.34 1.25 1.40
CA HIS A 53 10.39 2.03 0.18
C HIS A 53 9.30 3.11 0.13
N LEU A 54 8.10 2.82 0.64
CA LEU A 54 7.02 3.81 0.80
C LEU A 54 7.42 4.91 1.78
N LEU A 55 7.88 4.53 2.98
CA LEU A 55 8.29 5.49 4.00
C LEU A 55 9.46 6.36 3.50
N LYS A 56 10.43 5.76 2.80
CA LYS A 56 11.53 6.51 2.19
C LYS A 56 11.04 7.46 1.10
N ALA A 57 10.10 7.04 0.25
CA ALA A 57 9.57 7.87 -0.83
C ALA A 57 8.66 9.01 -0.34
N VAL A 58 7.96 8.81 0.79
CA VAL A 58 7.11 9.84 1.41
C VAL A 58 7.95 10.87 2.19
N ASN A 59 9.08 10.47 2.77
CA ASN A 59 9.94 11.33 3.58
C ASN A 59 11.11 12.00 2.81
N ALA A 60 11.26 11.74 1.50
CA ALA A 60 12.28 12.35 0.64
C ALA A 60 11.78 13.62 -0.03
#